data_AF-A0AAN8WKC2-F1
#
_entry.id   AF-A0AAN8WKC2-F1
#
_cell.length_a   1.000
_cell.length_b   1.000
_cell.length_c   1.000
_cell.angle_alpha   90.00
_cell.angle_beta   90.00
_cell.angle_gamma   90.00
#
_symmetry.space_group_name_H-M   'P 1'
#
loop_
_entity.id
_entity.type
_entity.pdbx_description
1 polymer ?
#
loop_
_entity_poly.entity_id
_entity_poly.type
_entity_poly.pdbx_seq_one_letter_code
_entity_poly.pdbx_strand_id
1 'polypeptide(L)'
;MESYVFDRFEYGTSQKGFGANDASCQSSSLAGSLLGGVLDHYSSVFVLHATTQTTHWEDALRQDLSAAAHHSTLDQQVAEAVAVVADTDSWEVQVVSSHSFIVERSGSGSQVGLRVGMSPLVSAITDSILDLARLSVDPQFILQHLEECLCELYLKSQLLAEYLIGGATCGFGGSEASISPYHLPDLTRALGLDLNDLPLLLAVASTHTPALTRMFGISIK
;
A
#
# COMPACT_ATOMS: atom_id res chain seq x y z
N MET A 1 31.04 -6.58 -5.95
CA MET A 1 30.06 -7.45 -6.63
C MET A 1 28.96 -6.51 -7.08
N GLU A 2 29.18 -5.87 -8.22
CA GLU A 2 28.28 -4.87 -8.80
C GLU A 2 27.13 -5.56 -9.53
N SER A 3 25.91 -5.05 -9.39
CA SER A 3 24.75 -5.50 -10.17
C SER A 3 23.62 -4.44 -10.19
N TYR A 4 23.54 -3.79 -11.35
CA TYR A 4 22.40 -3.25 -12.09
C TYR A 4 21.61 -2.00 -11.63
N VAL A 5 21.88 -0.95 -12.42
CA VAL A 5 21.04 0.20 -12.79
C VAL A 5 19.80 -0.28 -13.56
N PHE A 6 18.61 0.21 -13.21
CA PHE A 6 17.42 0.08 -14.04
C PHE A 6 17.41 1.18 -15.13
N ASP A 7 17.37 0.74 -16.39
CA ASP A 7 17.24 1.50 -17.66
C ASP A 7 16.25 2.67 -17.55
N ARG A 8 16.60 3.92 -17.89
CA ARG A 8 16.79 4.50 -19.24
C ARG A 8 15.58 4.34 -20.18
N PHE A 9 14.60 5.24 -20.05
CA PHE A 9 13.69 5.56 -21.16
C PHE A 9 14.36 6.59 -22.08
N GLU A 10 15.12 6.12 -23.06
CA GLU A 10 15.46 6.91 -24.24
C GLU A 10 14.42 6.65 -25.34
N TYR A 11 13.58 7.63 -25.64
CA TYR A 11 12.92 7.72 -26.95
C TYR A 11 13.77 8.61 -27.84
N GLY A 12 14.50 8.00 -28.76
CA GLY A 12 15.18 8.70 -29.83
C GLY A 12 15.13 7.90 -31.12
N THR A 13 14.32 8.34 -32.09
CA THR A 13 14.62 8.11 -33.52
C THR A 13 14.34 9.35 -34.38
N SER A 14 15.46 9.92 -34.84
CA SER A 14 15.72 10.54 -36.15
C SER A 14 15.22 11.96 -36.52
N GLN A 15 16.16 12.90 -36.33
CA GLN A 15 16.63 13.97 -37.22
C GLN A 15 15.74 14.48 -38.38
N LYS A 16 15.32 15.75 -38.30
CA LYS A 16 15.71 16.81 -39.27
C LYS A 16 15.23 18.21 -38.85
N GLY A 17 16.20 19.12 -38.64
CA GLY A 17 16.15 20.49 -39.16
C GLY A 17 15.31 21.56 -38.45
N PHE A 18 16.05 22.55 -37.93
CA PHE A 18 15.72 23.99 -37.98
C PHE A 18 14.77 24.58 -36.91
N GLY A 19 15.31 25.53 -36.14
CA GLY A 19 14.55 26.65 -35.57
C GLY A 19 14.35 26.62 -34.06
N ALA A 20 15.10 27.49 -33.38
CA ALA A 20 15.01 27.80 -31.97
C ALA A 20 13.57 28.14 -31.50
N ASN A 21 13.13 27.48 -30.43
CA ASN A 21 12.55 28.03 -29.20
C ASN A 21 11.79 26.90 -28.49
N ASP A 22 12.54 26.02 -27.85
CA ASP A 22 11.99 24.92 -27.07
C ASP A 22 11.54 25.46 -25.70
N ALA A 23 10.28 25.85 -25.62
CA ALA A 23 9.58 25.98 -24.35
C ALA A 23 9.32 24.56 -23.83
N SER A 24 10.37 23.92 -23.32
CA SER A 24 10.23 22.64 -22.64
C SER A 24 9.40 22.87 -21.38
N CYS A 25 8.19 22.29 -21.41
CA CYS A 25 7.23 22.33 -20.33
C CYS A 25 7.81 21.62 -19.10
N GLN A 26 8.58 22.34 -18.28
CA GLN A 26 8.90 21.91 -16.92
C GLN A 26 7.62 22.00 -16.08
N SER A 27 6.70 21.06 -16.31
CA SER A 27 5.66 20.77 -15.33
C SER A 27 6.25 19.78 -14.33
N SER A 28 7.16 20.25 -13.47
CA SER A 28 7.45 19.50 -12.25
C SER A 28 6.16 19.49 -11.43
N SER A 29 5.36 18.46 -11.63
CA SER A 29 4.13 18.28 -10.87
C SER A 29 4.48 18.23 -9.39
N LEU A 30 3.57 18.72 -8.54
CA LEU A 30 3.72 18.63 -7.08
C LEU A 30 4.12 17.21 -6.66
N ALA A 31 3.52 16.19 -7.30
CA ALA A 31 3.83 14.79 -7.07
C ALA A 31 5.32 14.45 -7.28
N GLY A 32 5.94 14.96 -8.35
CA GLY A 32 7.38 14.74 -8.59
C GLY A 32 8.27 15.38 -7.52
N SER A 33 7.86 16.50 -6.94
CA SER A 33 8.61 17.20 -5.88
C SER A 33 8.54 16.50 -4.53
N LEU A 34 7.54 15.63 -4.32
CA LEU A 34 7.36 14.87 -3.08
C LEU A 34 8.17 13.56 -3.05
N LEU A 35 8.86 13.20 -4.15
CA LEU A 35 9.71 12.01 -4.23
C LEU A 35 11.19 12.40 -3.98
N GLY A 36 11.74 11.94 -2.87
CA GLY A 36 13.04 12.41 -2.33
C GLY A 36 14.29 11.70 -2.85
N GLY A 37 14.15 10.66 -3.68
CA GLY A 37 15.30 9.87 -4.14
C GLY A 37 16.00 9.15 -2.98
N VAL A 38 17.35 9.08 -3.02
CA VAL A 38 18.18 8.47 -1.97
C VAL A 38 18.84 9.57 -1.14
N LEU A 39 18.63 9.54 0.18
CA LEU A 39 19.15 10.50 1.15
C LEU A 39 20.07 9.83 2.17
N ASP A 40 20.90 10.63 2.83
CA ASP A 40 21.76 10.20 3.94
C ASP A 40 21.10 10.35 5.33
N HIS A 41 19.87 10.86 5.36
CA HIS A 41 19.07 11.07 6.55
C HIS A 41 17.59 10.83 6.25
N TYR A 42 16.80 10.59 7.30
CA TYR A 42 15.34 10.58 7.21
C TYR A 42 14.79 12.01 7.07
N SER A 43 13.84 12.20 6.16
CA SER A 43 13.14 13.48 5.96
C SER A 43 11.64 13.29 5.80
N SER A 44 10.84 13.98 6.60
CA SER A 44 9.37 13.97 6.53
C SER A 44 8.79 14.88 5.45
N VAL A 45 9.63 15.60 4.70
CA VAL A 45 9.19 16.43 3.57
C VAL A 45 8.73 15.58 2.38
N PHE A 46 9.29 14.38 2.23
CA PHE A 46 9.03 13.51 1.09
C PHE A 46 8.05 12.39 1.46
N VAL A 47 7.12 12.10 0.56
CA VAL A 47 6.18 10.97 0.72
C VAL A 47 6.84 9.62 0.44
N LEU A 48 7.93 9.62 -0.33
CA LEU A 48 8.75 8.45 -0.62
C LEU A 48 10.20 8.87 -0.78
N HIS A 49 11.10 8.24 -0.03
CA HIS A 49 12.54 8.36 -0.19
C HIS A 49 13.21 7.09 0.34
N ALA A 50 14.44 6.82 -0.12
CA ALA A 50 15.33 5.86 0.49
C ALA A 50 16.29 6.59 1.42
N THR A 51 16.70 5.95 2.51
CA THR A 51 17.69 6.50 3.43
C THR A 51 18.81 5.49 3.65
N THR A 52 20.06 5.98 3.69
CA THR A 52 21.23 5.17 4.12
C THR A 52 21.49 5.29 5.62
N GLN A 53 20.67 6.08 6.33
CA GLN A 53 20.76 6.23 7.78
C GLN A 53 20.30 4.95 8.48
N THR A 54 21.19 4.38 9.30
CA THR A 54 20.94 3.12 9.99
C THR A 54 20.46 3.27 11.43
N THR A 55 20.48 4.49 11.98
CA THR A 55 20.16 4.75 13.39
C THR A 55 19.39 6.05 13.58
N HIS A 56 18.57 6.12 14.62
CA HIS A 56 17.83 7.31 15.10
C HIS A 56 16.70 7.82 14.20
N TRP A 57 16.57 7.31 12.97
CA TRP A 57 15.47 7.69 12.08
C TRP A 57 14.13 7.15 12.59
N GLU A 58 14.14 6.06 13.35
CA GLU A 58 12.95 5.40 13.88
C GLU A 58 12.16 6.32 14.83
N ASP A 59 12.87 7.00 15.72
CA ASP A 59 12.26 7.92 16.69
C ASP A 59 11.73 9.18 16.02
N ALA A 60 12.48 9.71 15.04
CA ALA A 60 12.04 10.84 14.22
C ALA A 60 10.76 10.50 13.45
N LEU A 61 10.70 9.32 12.82
CA LEU A 61 9.51 8.86 12.12
C LEU A 61 8.30 8.75 13.07
N ARG A 62 8.46 8.17 14.26
CA ARG A 62 7.37 8.06 15.24
C ARG A 62 6.88 9.43 15.70
N GLN A 63 7.81 10.36 15.95
CA GLN A 63 7.46 11.72 16.32
C GLN A 63 6.66 12.40 15.20
N ASP A 64 7.08 12.25 13.94
CA ASP A 64 6.40 12.84 12.79
C ASP A 64 5.02 12.23 12.54
N LEU A 65 4.86 10.91 12.70
CA LEU A 65 3.55 10.26 12.65
C LEU A 65 2.62 10.79 13.75
N SER A 66 3.13 10.93 14.98
CA SER A 66 2.35 11.48 16.07
C SER A 66 1.95 12.93 15.80
N ALA A 67 2.86 13.74 15.25
CA ALA A 67 2.60 15.13 14.91
C ALA A 67 1.55 15.25 13.78
N ALA A 68 1.65 14.42 12.74
CA ALA A 68 0.73 14.38 11.62
C ALA A 68 -0.70 14.00 12.05
N ALA A 69 -0.85 13.09 13.01
CA ALA A 69 -2.17 12.72 13.55
C ALA A 69 -2.80 13.87 14.36
N HIS A 70 -2.01 14.61 15.16
CA HIS A 70 -2.53 15.68 16.03
C HIS A 70 -2.68 17.03 15.33
N HIS A 71 -1.82 17.33 14.36
CA HIS A 71 -1.75 18.62 13.65
C HIS A 71 -1.93 18.40 12.15
N SER A 72 -3.01 17.71 11.76
CA SER A 72 -3.35 17.51 10.35
C SER A 72 -3.40 18.86 9.62
N THR A 73 -2.60 19.00 8.58
CA THR A 73 -2.64 20.15 7.66
C THR A 73 -3.81 20.06 6.68
N LEU A 74 -4.57 18.97 6.71
CA LEU A 74 -5.75 18.74 5.88
C LEU A 74 -7.03 19.15 6.64
N ASP A 75 -8.07 19.56 5.90
CA ASP A 75 -9.36 19.99 6.47
C ASP A 75 -10.08 18.89 7.27
N GLN A 76 -9.66 17.63 7.12
CA GLN A 76 -10.18 16.48 7.86
C GLN A 76 -9.22 16.05 8.97
N GLN A 77 -9.77 15.75 10.15
CA GLN A 77 -9.00 15.15 11.24
C GLN A 77 -8.49 13.76 10.82
N VAL A 78 -7.18 13.57 10.96
CA VAL A 78 -6.51 12.29 10.72
C VAL A 78 -6.68 11.43 11.96
N ALA A 79 -7.44 10.34 11.83
CA ALA A 79 -7.67 9.42 12.94
C ALA A 79 -6.41 8.62 13.29
N GLU A 80 -5.59 8.29 12.30
CA GLU A 80 -4.36 7.51 12.43
C GLU A 80 -3.39 7.90 11.31
N ALA A 81 -2.14 8.18 11.64
CA ALA A 81 -1.08 8.38 10.66
C ALA A 81 -0.21 7.12 10.59
N VAL A 82 0.12 6.69 9.38
CA VAL A 82 0.82 5.42 9.14
C VAL A 82 1.94 5.61 8.13
N ALA A 83 3.07 4.96 8.35
CA ALA A 83 4.19 4.86 7.41
C ALA A 83 4.52 3.41 7.09
N VAL A 84 4.98 3.17 5.85
CA VAL A 84 5.50 1.87 5.41
C VAL A 84 7.02 1.98 5.34
N VAL A 85 7.70 1.07 6.02
CA VAL A 85 9.17 0.94 6.00
C VAL A 85 9.52 -0.36 5.31
N ALA A 86 10.32 -0.29 4.26
CA ALA A 86 10.87 -1.45 3.59
C ALA A 86 12.39 -1.52 3.82
N ASP A 87 12.83 -2.59 4.46
CA ASP A 87 14.24 -2.89 4.63
C ASP A 87 14.73 -3.70 3.42
N THR A 88 15.60 -3.09 2.61
CA THR A 88 16.13 -3.69 1.39
C THR A 88 17.22 -4.72 1.66
N ASP A 89 17.80 -4.76 2.86
CA ASP A 89 18.81 -5.75 3.23
C ASP A 89 18.17 -7.05 3.73
N SER A 90 17.11 -6.93 4.54
CA SER A 90 16.37 -8.08 5.08
C SER A 90 15.15 -8.50 4.24
N TRP A 91 14.75 -7.69 3.26
CA TRP A 91 13.53 -7.88 2.44
C TRP A 91 12.24 -7.88 3.26
N GLU A 92 12.26 -7.21 4.42
CA GLU A 92 11.11 -7.09 5.29
C GLU A 92 10.38 -5.77 5.09
N VAL A 93 9.05 -5.85 5.12
CA VAL A 93 8.18 -4.66 5.10
C VAL A 93 7.45 -4.56 6.42
N GLN A 94 7.52 -3.38 7.02
CA GLN A 94 6.91 -3.06 8.30
C GLN A 94 5.99 -1.84 8.15
N VAL A 95 4.88 -1.85 8.89
CA VAL A 95 3.95 -0.73 8.97
C VAL A 95 4.04 -0.12 10.36
N VAL A 96 4.36 1.16 10.41
CA VAL A 96 4.50 1.95 11.64
C VAL A 96 3.29 2.87 11.76
N SER A 97 2.59 2.84 12.88
CA SER A 97 1.40 3.64 13.14
C SER A 97 1.64 4.65 14.26
N SER A 98 0.95 5.79 14.19
CA SER A 98 0.86 6.77 15.28
C SER A 98 0.22 6.18 16.56
N HIS A 99 -0.51 5.08 16.45
CA HIS A 99 -1.11 4.35 17.56
C HIS A 99 -0.25 3.19 18.08
N SER A 100 0.70 2.71 17.27
CA SER A 100 1.53 1.57 17.65
C SER A 100 2.65 2.00 18.59
N PHE A 101 2.49 1.72 19.89
CA PHE A 101 3.59 1.70 20.85
C PHE A 101 4.23 0.31 20.81
N ILE A 102 5.15 0.06 19.88
CA ILE A 102 5.91 -1.18 19.92
C ILE A 102 6.79 -1.13 21.16
N VAL A 103 6.43 -1.95 22.15
CA VAL A 103 7.29 -2.31 23.28
C VAL A 103 8.50 -3.01 22.68
N GLU A 104 9.68 -2.41 22.83
CA GLU A 104 10.97 -3.00 22.47
C GLU A 104 11.04 -4.46 22.96
N ARG A 105 10.78 -5.42 22.08
CA ARG A 105 11.19 -6.79 22.34
C ARG A 105 12.67 -6.84 22.03
N SER A 106 13.44 -6.58 23.08
CA SER A 106 14.88 -6.77 23.16
C SER A 106 15.30 -8.07 22.46
N GLY A 107 15.74 -7.97 21.21
CA GLY A 107 15.93 -9.13 20.34
C GLY A 107 16.40 -8.77 18.93
N SER A 108 17.64 -8.28 18.82
CA SER A 108 18.49 -8.39 17.61
C SER A 108 17.87 -8.09 16.23
N GLY A 109 16.98 -7.11 16.12
CA GLY A 109 16.51 -6.58 14.85
C GLY A 109 15.81 -5.23 15.07
N SER A 110 15.99 -4.26 14.16
CA SER A 110 15.28 -2.97 14.20
C SER A 110 13.82 -3.18 13.80
N GLN A 111 13.03 -3.73 14.73
CA GLN A 111 11.58 -3.84 14.56
C GLN A 111 10.94 -2.51 14.97
N VAL A 112 10.52 -1.74 13.97
CA VAL A 112 9.94 -0.40 14.13
C VAL A 112 8.42 -0.44 14.02
N GLY A 113 7.89 -1.45 13.32
CA GLY A 113 6.48 -1.60 12.97
C GLY A 113 5.96 -3.03 13.03
N LEU A 114 4.70 -3.19 12.63
CA LEU A 114 4.06 -4.48 12.37
C LEU A 114 4.58 -5.03 11.05
N ARG A 115 5.16 -6.24 11.05
CA ARG A 115 5.57 -6.92 9.82
C ARG A 115 4.35 -7.31 8.99
N VAL A 116 4.42 -7.05 7.69
CA VAL A 116 3.33 -7.34 6.76
C VAL A 116 3.68 -8.53 5.87
N GLY A 117 2.75 -9.48 5.77
CA GLY A 117 2.84 -10.62 4.86
C GLY A 117 2.53 -10.21 3.42
N MET A 118 3.09 -10.95 2.46
CA MET A 118 2.77 -10.76 1.05
C MET A 118 1.34 -11.22 0.76
N SER A 119 0.56 -10.37 0.09
CA SER A 119 -0.78 -10.72 -0.41
C SER A 119 -0.64 -11.63 -1.65
N PRO A 120 -1.20 -12.86 -1.63
CA PRO A 120 -1.24 -13.73 -2.81
C PRO A 120 -1.92 -13.10 -4.02
N LEU A 121 -2.93 -12.24 -3.83
CA LEU A 121 -3.54 -11.49 -4.93
C LEU A 121 -2.53 -10.57 -5.60
N VAL A 122 -1.80 -9.77 -4.82
CA VAL A 122 -0.79 -8.86 -5.37
C VAL A 122 0.35 -9.63 -6.03
N SER A 123 0.81 -10.74 -5.42
CA SER A 123 1.86 -11.56 -6.01
C SER A 123 1.45 -12.15 -7.35
N ALA A 124 0.21 -12.65 -7.46
CA ALA A 124 -0.32 -13.19 -8.71
C ALA A 124 -0.39 -12.12 -9.81
N ILE A 125 -0.79 -10.88 -9.47
CA ILE A 125 -0.80 -9.75 -10.41
C ILE A 125 0.62 -9.44 -10.89
N THR A 126 1.58 -9.34 -9.96
CA THR A 126 2.98 -9.05 -10.33
C THR A 126 3.62 -10.14 -11.17
N ASP A 127 3.34 -11.41 -10.86
CA ASP A 127 3.84 -12.55 -11.63
C ASP A 127 3.25 -12.56 -13.04
N SER A 128 1.95 -12.32 -13.18
CA SER A 128 1.30 -12.27 -14.49
C SER A 128 1.82 -11.12 -15.36
N ILE A 129 2.03 -9.94 -14.78
CA ILE A 129 2.64 -8.80 -15.48
C ILE A 129 4.08 -9.12 -15.90
N LEU A 130 4.87 -9.74 -15.02
CA LEU A 130 6.24 -10.14 -15.34
C LEU A 130 6.28 -11.14 -16.49
N ASP A 131 5.37 -12.11 -16.52
CA ASP A 131 5.27 -13.09 -17.59
C ASP A 131 4.88 -12.45 -18.93
N LEU A 132 3.92 -11.51 -18.93
CA LEU A 132 3.56 -10.75 -20.13
C LEU A 132 4.73 -9.89 -20.64
N ALA A 133 5.47 -9.25 -19.73
CA ALA A 133 6.65 -8.46 -20.07
C ALA A 133 7.76 -9.34 -20.69
N ARG A 134 7.98 -10.56 -20.15
CA ARG A 134 8.93 -11.54 -20.70
C ARG A 134 8.54 -12.01 -22.11
N LEU A 135 7.25 -12.09 -22.40
CA LEU A 135 6.73 -12.40 -23.73
C LEU A 135 6.79 -11.21 -24.71
N SER A 136 7.34 -10.07 -24.28
CA SER A 136 7.42 -8.84 -25.10
C SER A 136 6.05 -8.38 -25.62
N VAL A 137 5.00 -8.60 -24.81
CA VAL A 137 3.66 -8.08 -25.09
C VAL A 137 3.71 -6.55 -25.12
N ASP A 138 2.91 -5.93 -25.97
CA ASP A 138 2.87 -4.47 -26.06
C ASP A 138 2.50 -3.85 -24.70
N PRO A 139 3.21 -2.79 -24.25
CA PRO A 139 2.96 -2.17 -22.96
C PRO A 139 1.51 -1.74 -22.75
N GLN A 140 0.78 -1.38 -23.81
CA GLN A 140 -0.62 -1.01 -23.71
C GLN A 140 -1.49 -2.19 -23.26
N PHE A 141 -1.21 -3.40 -23.76
CA PHE A 141 -1.92 -4.61 -23.32
C PHE A 141 -1.55 -5.00 -21.89
N ILE A 142 -0.30 -4.77 -21.47
CA ILE A 142 0.12 -4.99 -20.07
C ILE A 142 -0.63 -4.04 -19.13
N LEU A 143 -0.78 -2.76 -19.50
CA LEU A 143 -1.55 -1.79 -18.72
C LEU A 143 -3.04 -2.17 -18.65
N GLN A 144 -3.62 -2.60 -19.77
CA GLN A 144 -5.01 -3.07 -19.79
C GLN A 144 -5.18 -4.30 -18.86
N HIS A 145 -4.24 -5.25 -18.90
CA HIS A 145 -4.28 -6.41 -18.02
C HIS A 145 -4.18 -6.00 -16.54
N LEU A 146 -3.29 -5.06 -16.20
CA LEU A 146 -3.20 -4.52 -14.83
C LEU A 146 -4.53 -3.87 -14.39
N GLU A 147 -5.17 -3.10 -15.28
CA GLU A 147 -6.48 -2.50 -15.00
C GLU A 147 -7.56 -3.57 -14.71
N GLU A 148 -7.61 -4.63 -15.52
CA GLU A 148 -8.52 -5.76 -15.32
C GLU A 148 -8.28 -6.45 -13.96
N CYS A 149 -7.02 -6.67 -13.59
CA CYS A 149 -6.64 -7.24 -12.30
C CYS A 149 -7.05 -6.34 -11.12
N LEU A 150 -6.85 -5.04 -11.22
CA LEU A 150 -7.26 -4.08 -10.18
C LEU A 150 -8.79 -4.02 -10.05
N CYS A 151 -9.51 -4.15 -11.16
CA CYS A 151 -10.96 -4.25 -11.15
C CYS A 151 -11.43 -5.53 -10.42
N GLU A 152 -10.77 -6.66 -10.65
CA GLU A 152 -11.07 -7.90 -9.93
C GLU A 152 -10.86 -7.74 -8.41
N LEU A 153 -9.74 -7.13 -8.01
CA LEU A 153 -9.44 -6.83 -6.60
C LEU A 153 -10.54 -5.95 -5.98
N TYR A 154 -10.98 -4.91 -6.71
CA TYR A 154 -12.08 -4.07 -6.28
C TYR A 154 -13.38 -4.86 -6.10
N LEU A 155 -13.77 -5.70 -7.06
CA LEU A 155 -14.96 -6.55 -6.97
C LEU A 155 -14.91 -7.50 -5.76
N LYS A 156 -13.75 -8.11 -5.49
CA LYS A 156 -13.56 -8.94 -4.29
C LYS A 156 -13.76 -8.13 -3.00
N SER A 157 -13.32 -6.88 -2.97
CA SER A 157 -13.53 -5.99 -1.81
C SER A 157 -15.00 -5.62 -1.61
N GLN A 158 -15.78 -5.47 -2.68
CA GLN A 158 -17.23 -5.24 -2.61
C GLN A 158 -17.95 -6.46 -2.05
N LEU A 159 -17.63 -7.66 -2.56
CA LEU A 159 -18.19 -8.91 -2.08
C LEU A 159 -17.89 -9.13 -0.58
N LEU A 160 -16.66 -8.82 -0.16
CA LEU A 160 -16.27 -8.84 1.25
C LEU A 160 -17.11 -7.85 2.08
N ALA A 161 -17.30 -6.62 1.60
CA ALA A 161 -18.09 -5.62 2.28
C ALA A 161 -19.56 -6.04 2.46
N GLU A 162 -20.18 -6.53 1.39
CA GLU A 162 -21.55 -7.05 1.39
C GLU A 162 -21.68 -8.22 2.35
N TYR A 163 -20.71 -9.12 2.40
CA TYR A 163 -20.73 -10.23 3.33
C TYR A 163 -20.66 -9.76 4.79
N LEU A 164 -19.76 -8.81 5.10
CA LEU A 164 -19.59 -8.28 6.46
C LEU A 164 -20.83 -7.52 6.93
N ILE A 165 -21.45 -6.73 6.06
CA ILE A 165 -22.69 -5.99 6.37
C ILE A 165 -23.88 -6.95 6.43
N GLY A 166 -24.03 -7.82 5.43
CA GLY A 166 -25.11 -8.81 5.36
C GLY A 166 -25.12 -9.72 6.58
N GLY A 167 -23.95 -10.24 6.97
CA GLY A 167 -23.77 -11.03 8.19
C GLY A 167 -24.12 -10.27 9.47
N ALA A 168 -23.83 -8.96 9.54
CA ALA A 168 -24.21 -8.12 10.68
C ALA A 168 -25.72 -7.83 10.73
N THR A 169 -26.38 -7.66 9.57
CA THR A 169 -27.83 -7.36 9.50
C THR A 169 -28.73 -8.58 9.72
N CYS A 170 -28.26 -9.78 9.37
CA CYS A 170 -29.01 -11.04 9.59
C CYS A 170 -28.92 -11.56 11.04
N GLY A 171 -28.21 -10.85 11.93
CA GLY A 171 -28.07 -11.19 13.36
C GLY A 171 -29.26 -10.79 14.26
N PHE A 172 -30.37 -10.30 13.72
CA PHE A 172 -31.56 -9.94 14.50
C PHE A 172 -32.84 -10.50 13.86
N GLY A 173 -33.17 -11.75 14.21
CA GLY A 173 -34.43 -12.36 13.76
C GLY A 173 -34.50 -13.87 13.85
N GLY A 174 -34.34 -14.43 15.06
CA GLY A 174 -34.87 -15.74 15.46
C GLY A 174 -34.66 -16.93 14.52
N SER A 175 -33.52 -17.62 14.64
CA SER A 175 -33.38 -19.04 14.28
C SER A 175 -31.99 -19.53 14.74
N GLU A 176 -31.95 -20.64 15.47
CA GLU A 176 -30.75 -21.24 16.07
C GLU A 176 -29.82 -21.91 15.04
N ALA A 177 -29.33 -21.14 14.08
CA ALA A 177 -28.13 -21.47 13.32
C ALA A 177 -27.04 -20.49 13.75
N SER A 178 -26.24 -20.91 14.73
CA SER A 178 -25.04 -20.24 15.21
C SER A 178 -24.03 -20.05 14.07
N ILE A 179 -24.21 -19.03 13.22
CA ILE A 179 -23.19 -18.53 12.32
C ILE A 179 -22.63 -17.28 12.98
N SER A 180 -21.54 -17.50 13.72
CA SER A 180 -20.79 -16.44 14.38
C SER A 180 -20.29 -15.43 13.31
N PRO A 181 -20.49 -14.11 13.48
CA PRO A 181 -19.98 -13.08 12.57
C PRO A 181 -18.43 -12.95 12.55
N TYR A 182 -17.71 -14.00 12.94
CA TYR A 182 -16.28 -13.98 13.22
C TYR A 182 -15.50 -15.21 12.71
N HIS A 183 -16.08 -16.10 11.91
CA HIS A 183 -15.29 -17.18 11.31
C HIS A 183 -14.58 -16.69 10.03
N LEU A 184 -13.57 -15.83 10.22
CA LEU A 184 -12.63 -15.40 9.17
C LEU A 184 -12.17 -16.54 8.26
N PRO A 185 -11.88 -17.76 8.76
CA PRO A 185 -11.47 -18.88 7.91
C PRO A 185 -12.58 -19.45 7.00
N ASP A 186 -13.85 -19.28 7.38
CA ASP A 186 -14.99 -19.71 6.53
C ASP A 186 -15.34 -18.63 5.52
N LEU A 187 -15.23 -17.36 5.91
CA LEU A 187 -15.27 -16.20 5.02
C LEU A 187 -14.22 -16.33 3.91
N THR A 188 -12.94 -16.51 4.29
CA THR A 188 -11.84 -16.61 3.32
C THR A 188 -12.02 -17.81 2.41
N ARG A 189 -12.47 -18.95 2.95
CA ARG A 189 -12.77 -20.14 2.13
C ARG A 189 -13.95 -19.92 1.18
N ALA A 190 -15.03 -19.28 1.62
CA ALA A 190 -16.21 -19.01 0.80
C ALA A 190 -15.91 -18.01 -0.33
N LEU A 191 -15.02 -17.05 -0.08
CA LEU A 191 -14.63 -16.00 -1.02
C LEU A 191 -13.38 -16.37 -1.85
N GLY A 192 -12.74 -17.52 -1.56
CA GLY A 192 -11.49 -17.94 -2.20
C GLY A 192 -10.33 -16.97 -1.94
N LEU A 193 -10.28 -16.39 -0.75
CA LEU A 193 -9.28 -15.41 -0.31
C LEU A 193 -8.25 -16.04 0.63
N ASP A 194 -7.04 -15.49 0.66
CA ASP A 194 -6.08 -15.79 1.72
C ASP A 194 -6.24 -14.81 2.90
N LEU A 195 -5.76 -15.20 4.09
CA LEU A 195 -5.75 -14.31 5.25
C LEU A 195 -4.86 -13.07 5.02
N ASN A 196 -3.78 -13.22 4.26
CA ASN A 196 -2.87 -12.12 3.93
C ASN A 196 -3.48 -11.13 2.92
N ASP A 197 -4.57 -11.49 2.23
CA ASP A 197 -5.29 -10.57 1.34
C ASP A 197 -6.29 -9.70 2.09
N LEU A 198 -6.72 -10.11 3.29
CA LEU A 198 -7.77 -9.43 4.03
C LEU A 198 -7.41 -7.98 4.40
N PRO A 199 -6.20 -7.64 4.89
CA PRO A 199 -5.88 -6.24 5.21
C PRO A 199 -6.03 -5.31 4.00
N LEU A 200 -5.55 -5.76 2.83
CA LEU A 200 -5.66 -5.01 1.58
C LEU A 200 -7.12 -4.85 1.14
N LEU A 201 -7.88 -5.95 1.13
CA LEU A 201 -9.29 -5.93 0.71
C LEU A 201 -10.17 -5.14 1.68
N LEU A 202 -9.91 -5.21 2.98
CA LEU A 202 -10.58 -4.40 3.99
C LEU A 202 -10.26 -2.92 3.84
N ALA A 203 -9.00 -2.57 3.55
CA ALA A 203 -8.62 -1.19 3.27
C ALA A 203 -9.42 -0.66 2.07
N VAL A 204 -9.45 -1.38 0.94
CA VAL A 204 -10.25 -1.00 -0.23
C VAL A 204 -11.75 -0.93 0.11
N ALA A 205 -12.28 -1.94 0.81
CA ALA A 205 -13.68 -1.98 1.24
C ALA A 205 -14.08 -0.76 2.10
N SER A 206 -13.20 -0.33 3.00
CA SER A 206 -13.43 0.82 3.87
C SER A 206 -13.52 2.16 3.11
N THR A 207 -12.88 2.26 1.94
CA THR A 207 -12.89 3.48 1.12
C THR A 207 -14.22 3.67 0.40
N HIS A 208 -14.80 2.61 -0.17
CA HIS A 208 -16.07 2.68 -0.91
C HIS A 208 -17.30 2.39 -0.04
N THR A 209 -17.12 1.72 1.11
CA THR A 209 -18.19 1.41 2.05
C THR A 209 -17.86 1.98 3.44
N PRO A 210 -18.06 3.30 3.67
CA PRO A 210 -17.69 3.96 4.92
C PRO A 210 -18.48 3.46 6.15
N ALA A 211 -19.59 2.74 5.95
CA ALA A 211 -20.30 2.05 7.01
C ALA A 211 -19.41 1.01 7.71
N LEU A 212 -18.54 0.30 6.97
CA LEU A 212 -17.59 -0.65 7.55
C LEU A 212 -16.62 0.04 8.51
N THR A 213 -16.11 1.21 8.15
CA THR A 213 -15.19 1.99 8.99
C THR A 213 -15.85 2.36 10.32
N ARG A 214 -17.14 2.72 10.31
CA ARG A 214 -17.90 3.03 11.54
C ARG A 214 -18.22 1.80 12.38
N MET A 215 -18.51 0.66 11.75
CA MET A 215 -18.89 -0.56 12.46
C MET A 215 -17.68 -1.30 13.04
N PHE A 216 -16.56 -1.33 12.31
CA PHE A 216 -15.41 -2.16 12.63
C PHE A 216 -14.19 -1.38 13.11
N GLY A 217 -14.19 -0.04 13.01
CA GLY A 217 -13.10 0.80 13.51
C GLY A 217 -11.74 0.37 12.96
N ILE A 218 -11.65 0.24 11.63
CA ILE A 218 -10.48 -0.28 10.92
C ILE A 218 -9.31 0.69 11.18
N SER A 219 -8.47 0.31 12.12
CA SER A 219 -7.22 0.95 12.50
C SER A 219 -6.16 -0.14 12.47
N ILE A 220 -4.96 0.19 12.00
CA ILE A 220 -3.86 -0.77 11.89
C ILE A 220 -3.33 -0.99 13.31
N LYS A 221 -3.85 -2.00 14.00
CA LYS A 221 -3.46 -2.38 15.36
C LYS A 221 -2.34 -3.41 15.39
#